data_AF-A0A3A8MN67-F1
#
_entry.id   AF-A0A3A8MN67-F1
#
_cell.length_a   1.000
_cell.length_b   1.000
_cell.length_c   1.000
_cell.angle_alpha   90.00
_cell.angle_beta   90.00
_cell.angle_gamma   90.00
#
_symmetry.space_group_name_H-M   'P 1'
#
loop_
_entity.id
_entity.type
_entity.pdbx_description
1 polymer ?
#
loop_
_entity_poly.entity_id
_entity_poly.type
_entity_poly.pdbx_seq_one_letter_code
_entity_poly.pdbx_strand_id
1 'polypeptide(L)'
;LKKALCVDEPTLKAAHELIRSLAPFPGHAFGRAEADFVVPDVIVRKTSAGWMAQLNPDVMPRLRINDMYAQILRSSRGESGAANLQQKLQEARWLIKNIQQRFDTILRVSQAIVERQKSFFTHGEIAMRPLVLREIADTLGLHESTISRV
;
A
#
# COMPACT_ATOMS: atom_id res chain seq x y z
N LEU A 1 -5.89 43.77 -26.97
CA LEU A 1 -6.13 44.45 -25.67
C LEU A 1 -6.10 45.97 -25.81
N LYS A 2 -4.98 46.62 -26.17
CA LYS A 2 -4.88 48.10 -26.35
C LYS A 2 -6.04 48.73 -27.16
N LYS A 3 -6.34 48.20 -28.35
CA LYS A 3 -7.45 48.65 -29.21
C LYS A 3 -8.85 48.30 -28.69
N ALA A 4 -8.97 47.21 -27.94
CA ALA A 4 -10.26 46.74 -27.42
C ALA A 4 -10.66 47.44 -26.10
N LEU A 5 -9.67 47.91 -25.35
CA LEU A 5 -9.82 48.59 -24.06
C LEU A 5 -9.59 50.11 -24.17
N CYS A 6 -9.29 50.62 -25.37
CA CYS A 6 -9.05 52.04 -25.66
C CYS A 6 -8.08 52.73 -24.68
N VAL A 7 -6.99 52.06 -24.32
CA VAL A 7 -5.96 52.56 -23.38
C VAL A 7 -4.59 52.66 -24.04
N ASP A 8 -3.75 53.52 -23.49
CA ASP A 8 -2.36 53.71 -23.87
C ASP A 8 -1.45 52.60 -23.32
N GLU A 9 -0.28 52.47 -23.92
CA GLU A 9 0.67 51.40 -23.62
C GLU A 9 1.23 51.39 -22.19
N PRO A 10 1.59 52.53 -21.58
CA PRO A 10 2.10 52.53 -20.22
C PRO A 10 1.00 52.14 -19.22
N THR A 11 -0.24 52.58 -19.43
CA THR A 11 -1.39 52.19 -18.59
C THR A 11 -1.69 50.70 -18.68
N LEU A 12 -1.63 50.12 -19.88
CA LEU A 12 -1.83 48.68 -20.05
C LEU A 12 -0.73 47.86 -19.36
N LYS A 13 0.52 48.32 -19.38
CA LYS A 13 1.63 47.69 -18.65
C LYS A 13 1.44 47.77 -17.14
N ALA A 14 1.10 48.95 -16.62
CA ALA A 14 0.85 49.15 -15.18
C ALA A 14 -0.30 48.25 -14.66
N ALA A 15 -1.40 48.14 -15.40
CA ALA A 15 -2.51 47.27 -15.04
C ALA A 15 -2.13 45.78 -15.03
N HIS A 16 -1.30 45.35 -16.00
CA HIS A 16 -0.81 43.97 -16.07
C HIS A 16 0.11 43.65 -14.88
N GLU A 17 1.03 44.55 -14.53
CA GLU A 17 1.90 44.38 -13.35
C GLU A 17 1.09 44.28 -12.05
N LEU A 18 0.07 45.13 -11.89
CA LEU A 18 -0.84 45.07 -10.75
C LEU A 18 -1.56 43.73 -10.67
N ILE A 19 -2.17 43.25 -11.76
CA ILE A 19 -2.89 41.96 -11.77
C ILE A 19 -1.95 40.80 -11.44
N ARG A 20 -0.70 40.82 -11.93
CA ARG A 20 0.31 39.79 -11.60
C ARG A 20 0.79 39.83 -10.16
N SER A 21 0.70 40.99 -9.51
CA SER A 21 1.05 41.14 -8.09
C SER A 21 -0.03 40.57 -7.15
N LEU A 22 -1.25 40.36 -7.64
CA LEU A 22 -2.34 39.81 -6.83
C LEU A 22 -2.16 38.31 -6.64
N ALA A 23 -2.41 37.83 -5.42
CA ALA A 23 -2.46 36.41 -5.14
C ALA A 23 -3.83 35.86 -5.59
N PRO A 24 -3.89 34.97 -6.61
CA PRO A 24 -5.16 34.40 -7.06
C PRO A 24 -5.80 33.48 -6.01
N PHE A 25 -5.01 32.94 -5.08
CA PHE A 25 -5.44 32.05 -4.00
C PHE A 25 -4.95 32.57 -2.64
N PRO A 26 -5.53 33.65 -2.10
CA PRO A 26 -5.06 34.28 -0.86
C PRO A 26 -5.14 33.35 0.36
N GLY A 27 -6.04 32.36 0.34
CA GLY A 27 -6.19 31.35 1.38
C GLY A 27 -5.13 30.24 1.38
N HIS A 28 -4.32 30.11 0.33
CA HIS A 28 -3.33 29.03 0.20
C HIS A 28 -2.27 29.05 1.31
N ALA A 29 -1.92 30.24 1.82
CA ALA A 29 -0.97 30.38 2.92
C ALA A 29 -1.53 29.97 4.29
N PHE A 30 -2.86 29.83 4.41
CA PHE A 30 -3.54 29.57 5.68
C PHE A 30 -4.11 28.13 5.77
N GLY A 31 -4.07 27.38 4.66
CA GLY A 31 -4.41 25.97 4.66
C GLY A 31 -3.21 25.12 5.08
N ARG A 32 -3.37 24.31 6.12
CA ARG A 32 -2.51 23.13 6.28
C ARG A 32 -3.00 22.09 5.29
N ALA A 33 -2.23 21.85 4.24
CA ALA A 33 -2.34 20.60 3.51
C ALA A 33 -1.84 19.50 4.47
N GLU A 34 -2.73 18.86 5.21
CA GLU A 34 -2.43 17.52 5.70
C GLU A 34 -2.27 16.65 4.46
N ALA A 35 -1.02 16.37 4.10
CA ALA A 35 -0.74 15.43 3.04
C ALA A 35 -1.18 14.06 3.55
N ASP A 36 -2.24 13.53 2.95
CA ASP A 36 -2.65 12.14 3.18
C ASP A 36 -1.56 11.22 2.63
N PHE A 37 -0.69 10.74 3.51
CA PHE A 37 0.33 9.76 3.15
C PHE A 37 -0.31 8.39 3.08
N VAL A 38 -0.27 7.77 1.89
CA VAL A 38 -0.61 6.37 1.73
C VAL A 38 0.51 5.53 2.34
N VAL A 39 0.21 4.80 3.40
CA VAL A 39 1.14 3.83 3.99
C VAL A 39 1.23 2.62 3.05
N PRO A 40 2.42 2.29 2.51
CA PRO A 40 2.55 1.18 1.58
C PRO A 40 2.56 -0.17 2.30
N ASP A 41 1.97 -1.19 1.68
CA ASP A 41 2.02 -2.56 2.20
C ASP A 41 3.36 -3.25 1.92
N VAL A 42 4.00 -2.88 0.80
CA VAL A 42 5.25 -3.46 0.31
C VAL A 42 6.24 -2.36 -0.05
N ILE A 43 7.49 -2.56 0.35
CA ILE A 43 8.61 -1.66 0.10
C ILE A 43 9.62 -2.39 -0.77
N VAL A 44 10.02 -1.77 -1.88
CA VAL A 44 11.04 -2.31 -2.78
C VAL A 44 12.36 -1.57 -2.55
N ARG A 45 13.45 -2.30 -2.33
CA ARG A 45 14.78 -1.74 -2.08
C ARG A 45 15.82 -2.34 -3.02
N LYS A 46 16.79 -1.54 -3.42
CA LYS A 46 17.98 -2.00 -4.14
C LYS A 46 18.99 -2.54 -3.14
N THR A 47 19.40 -3.78 -3.33
CA THR A 47 20.45 -4.46 -2.56
C THR A 47 21.64 -4.79 -3.47
N SER A 48 22.75 -5.26 -2.90
CA SER A 48 23.91 -5.74 -3.67
C SER A 48 23.58 -6.92 -4.60
N ALA A 49 22.59 -7.74 -4.24
CA ALA A 49 22.13 -8.88 -5.03
C ALA A 49 21.03 -8.51 -6.05
N GLY A 50 20.57 -7.26 -6.07
CA GLY A 50 19.49 -6.79 -6.95
C GLY A 50 18.31 -6.19 -6.20
N TRP A 51 17.16 -6.11 -6.87
CA TRP A 51 15.93 -5.56 -6.31
C TRP A 51 15.21 -6.57 -5.42
N MET A 52 14.85 -6.14 -4.21
CA MET A 52 14.19 -6.97 -3.20
C MET A 52 12.93 -6.29 -2.69
N ALA A 53 11.82 -7.02 -2.68
CA ALA A 53 10.57 -6.63 -2.06
C ALA A 53 10.58 -7.05 -0.59
N GLN A 54 10.05 -6.19 0.29
CA GLN A 54 9.90 -6.43 1.71
C GLN A 54 8.52 -5.96 2.16
N LEU A 55 7.90 -6.69 3.08
CA LEU A 55 6.65 -6.24 3.69
C LEU A 55 6.91 -5.04 4.61
N ASN A 56 5.97 -4.12 4.66
CA ASN A 56 6.01 -3.05 5.64
C ASN A 56 5.62 -3.60 7.04
N PRO A 57 6.50 -3.55 8.05
CA PRO A 57 6.18 -4.04 9.38
C PRO A 57 5.08 -3.22 10.07
N ASP A 58 4.86 -1.97 9.66
CA ASP A 58 3.87 -1.08 10.28
C ASP A 58 2.43 -1.50 9.95
N VAL A 59 2.21 -2.15 8.80
CA VAL A 59 0.90 -2.70 8.42
C VAL A 59 0.70 -4.13 8.92
N MET A 60 1.75 -4.79 9.44
CA MET A 60 1.68 -6.20 9.84
C MET A 60 1.18 -6.35 11.28
N PRO A 61 -0.02 -6.94 11.51
CA PRO A 61 -0.58 -7.06 12.84
C PRO A 61 0.19 -8.10 13.67
N ARG A 62 0.55 -7.72 14.90
CA ARG A 62 1.21 -8.63 15.87
C ARG A 62 0.17 -9.35 16.71
N LEU A 63 -0.36 -10.45 16.19
CA LEU A 63 -1.37 -11.26 16.88
C LEU A 63 -0.72 -12.39 17.69
N ARG A 64 -1.16 -12.56 18.94
CA ARG A 64 -0.76 -13.67 19.82
C ARG A 64 -1.96 -14.19 20.59
N ILE A 65 -1.98 -15.48 20.87
CA ILE A 65 -2.94 -16.10 21.77
C ILE A 65 -2.34 -16.07 23.18
N ASN A 66 -3.14 -15.72 24.18
CA ASN A 66 -2.70 -15.79 25.56
C ASN A 66 -2.62 -17.26 26.02
N ASP A 67 -1.41 -17.72 26.34
CA ASP A 67 -1.11 -19.12 26.65
C ASP A 67 -1.79 -19.61 27.93
N MET A 68 -1.99 -18.72 28.92
CA MET A 68 -2.63 -19.05 30.19
C MET A 68 -4.09 -19.49 29.96
N TYR A 69 -4.85 -18.70 29.20
CA TYR A 69 -6.24 -19.05 28.85
C TYR A 69 -6.30 -20.28 27.94
N ALA A 70 -5.36 -20.40 26.99
CA ALA A 70 -5.29 -21.57 26.14
C ALA A 70 -5.05 -22.86 26.93
N GLN A 71 -4.28 -22.79 28.03
CA GLN A 71 -3.99 -23.92 28.89
C GLN A 71 -5.17 -24.29 29.79
N ILE A 72 -5.83 -23.31 30.41
CA ILE A 72 -7.04 -23.51 31.20
C ILE A 72 -8.13 -24.21 30.37
N LEU A 73 -8.34 -23.76 29.13
CA LEU A 73 -9.31 -24.34 28.20
C LEU A 73 -8.93 -25.75 27.72
N ARG A 74 -7.64 -26.10 27.71
CA ARG A 74 -7.19 -27.47 27.41
C ARG A 74 -7.43 -28.42 28.58
N SER A 75 -7.33 -27.94 29.82
CA SER A 75 -7.58 -28.73 31.02
C SER A 75 -9.06 -28.92 31.35
N SER A 76 -9.94 -27.98 30.97
CA SER A 76 -11.39 -28.05 31.25
C SER A 76 -12.20 -28.88 30.24
N ARG A 77 -11.58 -29.89 29.61
CA ARG A 77 -12.26 -30.74 28.60
C ARG A 77 -13.38 -31.54 29.25
N GLY A 78 -14.64 -31.13 29.03
CA GLY A 78 -15.84 -31.85 29.48
C GLY A 78 -16.85 -31.03 30.27
N GLU A 79 -16.52 -29.80 30.67
CA GLU A 79 -17.48 -28.91 31.35
C GLU A 79 -18.44 -28.24 30.35
N SER A 80 -19.71 -28.14 30.74
CA SER A 80 -20.80 -27.51 29.99
C SER A 80 -20.52 -26.02 29.75
N GLY A 81 -19.82 -25.71 28.65
CA GLY A 81 -19.38 -24.36 28.28
C GLY A 81 -17.97 -24.32 27.67
N ALA A 82 -17.12 -25.30 28.02
CA ALA A 82 -15.73 -25.38 27.52
C ALA A 82 -15.65 -25.71 26.02
N ALA A 83 -16.62 -26.45 25.47
CA ALA A 83 -16.66 -26.83 24.06
C ALA A 83 -16.72 -25.61 23.11
N ASN A 84 -17.57 -24.62 23.43
CA ASN A 84 -17.69 -23.40 22.62
C ASN A 84 -16.41 -22.55 22.64
N LEU A 85 -15.77 -22.43 23.81
CA LEU A 85 -14.52 -21.68 23.95
C LEU A 85 -13.36 -22.40 23.26
N GLN A 86 -13.33 -23.74 23.27
CA GLN A 86 -12.33 -24.52 22.55
C GLN A 86 -12.45 -24.34 21.03
N GLN A 87 -13.68 -24.25 20.50
CA GLN A 87 -13.92 -23.91 19.10
C GLN A 87 -13.40 -22.50 18.77
N LYS A 88 -13.71 -21.49 19.59
CA LYS A 88 -13.22 -20.11 19.41
C LYS A 88 -11.69 -20.02 19.43
N LEU A 89 -11.05 -20.80 20.29
CA LEU A 89 -9.59 -20.92 20.35
C LEU A 89 -9.00 -21.53 19.06
N GLN A 90 -9.70 -22.50 18.46
CA GLN A 90 -9.29 -23.07 17.18
C GLN A 90 -9.47 -22.08 16.02
N GLU A 91 -10.61 -21.35 15.99
CA GLU A 91 -10.86 -20.27 15.03
C GLU A 91 -9.79 -19.18 15.12
N ALA A 92 -9.41 -18.77 16.33
CA ALA A 92 -8.35 -17.78 16.55
C ALA A 92 -6.98 -18.25 16.02
N ARG A 93 -6.60 -19.51 16.26
CA ARG A 93 -5.37 -20.09 15.68
C ARG A 93 -5.41 -20.09 14.16
N TRP A 94 -6.55 -20.46 13.60
CA TRP A 94 -6.74 -20.52 12.16
C TRP A 94 -6.65 -19.12 11.53
N LEU A 95 -7.25 -18.11 12.17
CA LEU A 95 -7.15 -16.71 11.74
C LEU A 95 -5.69 -16.23 11.70
N ILE A 96 -4.92 -16.46 12.77
CA ILE A 96 -3.50 -16.05 12.83
C ILE A 96 -2.72 -16.71 11.69
N LYS A 97 -2.92 -18.01 11.47
CA LYS A 97 -2.26 -18.75 10.39
C LYS A 97 -2.62 -18.20 9.01
N ASN A 98 -3.89 -17.90 8.76
CA ASN A 98 -4.33 -17.35 7.48
C ASN A 98 -3.78 -15.96 7.22
N ILE A 99 -3.68 -15.12 8.25
CA ILE A 99 -3.07 -13.79 8.15
C ILE A 99 -1.60 -13.92 7.76
N GLN A 100 -0.85 -14.80 8.43
CA GLN A 100 0.55 -15.09 8.08
C GLN A 100 0.67 -15.57 6.63
N GLN A 101 -0.17 -16.54 6.23
CA GLN A 101 -0.17 -17.05 4.86
C GLN A 101 -0.50 -15.97 3.81
N ARG A 102 -1.39 -15.03 4.13
CA ARG A 102 -1.71 -13.89 3.25
C ARG A 102 -0.49 -13.01 3.06
N PHE A 103 0.18 -12.59 4.13
CA PHE A 103 1.38 -11.76 4.05
C PHE A 103 2.53 -12.47 3.33
N ASP A 104 2.72 -13.76 3.57
CA ASP A 104 3.70 -14.57 2.82
C ASP A 104 3.37 -14.63 1.32
N THR A 105 2.08 -14.74 0.98
CA THR A 105 1.63 -14.73 -0.41
C THR A 105 1.88 -13.36 -1.06
N ILE A 106 1.51 -12.26 -0.39
CA ILE A 106 1.80 -10.89 -0.83
C ILE A 106 3.29 -10.75 -1.14
N LEU A 107 4.16 -11.12 -0.19
CA LEU A 107 5.61 -11.00 -0.36
C LEU A 107 6.13 -11.80 -1.56
N ARG A 108 5.69 -13.05 -1.73
CA ARG A 108 6.08 -13.90 -2.85
C ARG A 108 5.63 -13.32 -4.19
N VAL A 109 4.39 -12.82 -4.27
CA VAL A 109 3.83 -12.17 -5.45
C VAL A 109 4.61 -10.90 -5.78
N SER A 110 4.82 -10.02 -4.80
CA SER A 110 5.57 -8.78 -5.00
C SER A 110 7.00 -9.04 -5.45
N GLN A 111 7.68 -10.04 -4.88
CA GLN A 111 9.04 -10.41 -5.31
C GLN A 111 9.05 -10.90 -6.77
N ALA A 112 8.07 -11.71 -7.17
CA ALA A 112 7.95 -12.18 -8.55
C ALA A 112 7.66 -11.02 -9.53
N ILE A 113 6.82 -10.07 -9.13
CA ILE A 113 6.53 -8.86 -9.92
C ILE A 113 7.80 -8.03 -10.08
N VAL A 114 8.55 -7.78 -9.00
CA VAL A 114 9.79 -7.00 -9.02
C VAL A 114 10.85 -7.66 -9.90
N GLU A 115 10.96 -8.98 -9.84
CA GLU A 115 11.87 -9.77 -10.67
C GLU A 115 11.54 -9.62 -12.17
N ARG A 116 10.25 -9.70 -12.53
CA ARG A 116 9.79 -9.51 -13.91
C ARG A 116 9.90 -8.07 -14.39
N GLN A 117 9.71 -7.11 -13.49
CA GLN A 117 9.74 -5.66 -13.75
C GLN A 117 11.09 -5.01 -13.42
N LYS A 118 12.19 -5.77 -13.40
CA LYS A 118 13.54 -5.21 -13.14
C LYS A 118 13.89 -3.99 -13.98
N SER A 119 13.44 -3.96 -15.24
CA SER A 119 13.70 -2.85 -16.16
C SER A 119 13.04 -1.54 -15.72
N PHE A 120 11.81 -1.61 -15.18
CA PHE A 120 11.11 -0.47 -14.61
C PHE A 120 11.90 0.13 -13.42
N PHE A 121 12.38 -0.72 -12.51
CA PHE A 121 13.14 -0.23 -11.35
C PHE A 121 14.52 0.32 -11.72
N THR A 122 15.11 -0.07 -12.86
CA THR A 122 16.43 0.43 -13.29
C THR A 122 16.36 1.66 -14.19
N HIS A 123 15.39 1.75 -15.11
CA HIS A 123 15.31 2.82 -16.11
C HIS A 123 14.05 3.70 -15.97
N GLY A 124 13.20 3.43 -14.97
CA GLY A 124 11.96 4.15 -14.73
C GLY A 124 10.77 3.65 -15.57
N GLU A 125 9.72 4.47 -15.59
CA GLU A 125 8.41 4.15 -16.17
C GLU A 125 8.46 3.74 -17.65
N ILE A 126 9.39 4.30 -18.43
CA ILE A 126 9.53 4.05 -19.87
C ILE A 126 9.91 2.58 -20.14
N ALA A 127 10.52 1.90 -19.18
CA ALA A 127 11.00 0.53 -19.31
C ALA A 127 10.05 -0.51 -18.66
N MET A 128 8.80 -0.14 -18.40
CA MET A 128 7.78 -1.05 -17.91
C MET A 128 7.44 -2.11 -18.98
N ARG A 129 7.35 -3.38 -18.55
CA ARG A 129 7.00 -4.49 -19.42
C ARG A 129 5.55 -4.90 -19.19
N PRO A 130 4.81 -5.37 -20.20
CA PRO A 130 3.52 -6.01 -19.97
C PRO A 130 3.68 -7.19 -19.01
N LEU A 131 2.73 -7.37 -18.09
CA LEU A 131 2.72 -8.47 -17.13
C LEU A 131 1.32 -9.07 -17.06
N VAL A 132 1.22 -10.38 -17.30
CA VAL A 132 -0.04 -11.12 -17.24
C VAL A 132 -0.13 -11.87 -15.91
N LEU A 133 -1.29 -11.81 -15.23
CA LEU A 133 -1.49 -12.46 -13.94
C LEU A 133 -1.18 -13.95 -13.98
N ARG A 134 -1.58 -14.63 -15.07
CA ARG A 134 -1.27 -16.03 -15.32
C ARG A 134 0.23 -16.36 -15.24
N GLU A 135 1.10 -15.51 -15.76
CA GLU A 135 2.55 -15.76 -15.72
C GLU A 135 3.09 -15.79 -14.28
N ILE A 136 2.58 -14.91 -13.43
CA ILE A 136 2.93 -14.89 -12.00
C ILE A 136 2.32 -16.09 -11.27
N ALA A 137 1.07 -16.42 -11.60
CA ALA A 137 0.36 -17.57 -11.05
C ALA A 137 1.11 -18.88 -11.34
N ASP A 138 1.52 -19.09 -12.59
CA ASP A 138 2.30 -20.25 -13.05
C ASP A 138 3.68 -20.30 -12.37
N THR A 139 4.35 -19.14 -12.21
CA THR A 139 5.66 -19.05 -11.54
C THR A 139 5.58 -19.44 -10.06
N LEU A 140 4.48 -19.11 -9.39
CA LEU A 140 4.32 -19.33 -7.94
C LEU A 140 3.55 -20.61 -7.58
N GLY A 141 3.00 -21.31 -8.58
CA GLY A 141 2.13 -22.48 -8.40
C GLY A 141 0.81 -22.14 -7.73
N LEU A 142 0.30 -20.93 -7.96
CA LEU A 142 -0.95 -20.43 -7.37
C LEU A 142 -2.01 -20.26 -8.45
N HIS A 143 -3.28 -20.26 -8.04
CA HIS A 143 -4.37 -19.97 -8.97
C HIS A 143 -4.42 -18.47 -9.30
N GLU A 144 -4.78 -18.12 -10.54
CA GLU A 144 -4.84 -16.72 -10.99
C GLU A 144 -5.79 -15.87 -10.12
N SER A 145 -6.91 -16.44 -9.71
CA SER A 145 -7.86 -15.78 -8.80
C SER A 145 -7.27 -15.46 -7.42
N THR A 146 -6.25 -16.19 -6.97
CA THR A 146 -5.53 -15.88 -5.72
C THR A 146 -4.66 -14.66 -5.93
N ILE A 147 -3.97 -14.55 -7.08
CA ILE A 147 -3.11 -13.40 -7.41
C ILE A 147 -3.94 -12.13 -7.61
N SER A 148 -5.09 -12.23 -8.27
CA SER A 148 -5.98 -11.09 -8.55
C SER A 148 -6.61 -10.46 -7.29
N ARG A 149 -6.69 -11.19 -6.19
CA ARG A 149 -7.36 -10.75 -4.95
C ARG A 149 -6.39 -10.27 -3.87
N VAL A 150 -5.10 -10.45 -4.09
CA VAL A 150 -4.02 -10.07 -3.18
C VAL A 150 -3.51 -8.70 -3.59
#